data_AF-A0A182QMS0-F1
#
_entry.id   AF-A0A182QMS0-F1
#
_cell.length_a   1.000
_cell.length_b   1.000
_cell.length_c   1.000
_cell.angle_alpha   90.00
_cell.angle_beta   90.00
_cell.angle_gamma   90.00
#
_symmetry.space_group_name_H-M   'P 1'
#
loop_
_entity.id
_entity.type
_entity.pdbx_description
1 polymer ?
#
loop_
_entity_poly.entity_id
_entity_poly.type
_entity_poly.pdbx_seq_one_letter_code
_entity_poly.pdbx_strand_id
1 'polypeptide(L)'
;MKNYTGHSTTGGRFGCHGFSTRRPPAVGIVLLLVLLPAIYSAASTDSSDYCDRSLCKPNYAHIGCNATDQFGELCPTQTVELVAMEQPLKDLILKLHNNLRSELASGKMEGFAAAERMAVLEWDDELGKLAEHNARTCQYLHDECRSTKRYRNAGQNIGRKSSTGNVTIDLERAITDLTNKWWQEYVETNQTVLDDYRAVGEGVDVGHFARMASDRVTRVGCGATRYYNDARKRSYVYYVCNYSNDVKHGQPVYRQGTQCGKCDGSDATAKCSTTFPGLCEGLSDTIDKEL
;
A
#
# COMPACT_ATOMS: atom_id res chain seq x y z
N MET A 1 38.76 6.31 -80.41
CA MET A 1 38.05 6.72 -81.65
C MET A 1 37.86 5.51 -82.56
N LYS A 2 36.61 5.08 -82.73
CA LYS A 2 35.97 4.56 -83.96
C LYS A 2 34.85 3.60 -83.58
N ASN A 3 33.63 4.16 -83.62
CA ASN A 3 32.39 3.42 -83.76
C ASN A 3 32.40 2.67 -85.10
N TYR A 4 31.72 1.52 -85.17
CA TYR A 4 30.92 1.18 -86.35
C TYR A 4 29.71 0.31 -85.98
N THR A 5 28.59 0.76 -86.50
CA THR A 5 27.23 0.20 -86.56
C THR A 5 27.10 -0.96 -87.53
N GLY A 6 26.05 -1.78 -87.41
CA GLY A 6 25.50 -2.51 -88.57
C GLY A 6 24.63 -3.74 -88.26
N HIS A 7 23.34 -3.65 -88.59
CA HIS A 7 22.36 -4.73 -88.73
C HIS A 7 22.76 -5.78 -89.80
N SER A 8 22.23 -7.02 -89.73
CA SER A 8 21.34 -7.60 -90.77
C SER A 8 20.99 -9.10 -90.54
N THR A 9 19.68 -9.39 -90.59
CA THR A 9 18.94 -10.49 -91.28
C THR A 9 19.19 -11.99 -91.04
N THR A 10 18.11 -12.63 -90.54
CA THR A 10 17.33 -13.79 -91.04
C THR A 10 17.98 -15.13 -91.39
N GLY A 11 17.42 -16.20 -90.81
CA GLY A 11 17.49 -17.57 -91.34
C GLY A 11 16.77 -18.56 -90.44
N GLY A 12 15.48 -18.81 -90.68
CA GLY A 12 14.66 -19.73 -89.89
C GLY A 12 14.92 -21.21 -90.21
N ARG A 13 14.59 -22.08 -89.26
CA ARG A 13 14.19 -23.48 -89.53
C ARG A 13 13.22 -23.98 -88.46
N PHE A 14 12.24 -24.70 -88.97
CA PHE A 14 11.06 -25.27 -88.31
C PHE A 14 11.41 -26.35 -87.28
N GLY A 15 10.63 -26.42 -86.20
CA GLY A 15 10.61 -27.53 -85.25
C GLY A 15 9.28 -27.52 -84.47
N CYS A 16 8.57 -28.63 -84.55
CA CYS A 16 7.15 -28.80 -84.23
C CYS A 16 6.75 -28.63 -82.75
N HIS A 17 5.48 -28.28 -82.57
CA HIS A 17 4.74 -28.10 -81.33
C HIS A 17 4.78 -29.31 -80.37
N GLY A 18 5.11 -29.04 -79.10
CA GLY A 18 4.66 -29.80 -77.94
C GLY A 18 3.95 -28.86 -76.97
N PHE A 19 2.63 -28.97 -76.85
CA PHE A 19 1.83 -28.23 -75.87
C PHE A 19 2.08 -28.80 -74.46
N SER A 20 2.80 -28.05 -73.62
CA SER A 20 2.89 -28.31 -72.19
C SER A 20 1.98 -27.33 -71.45
N THR A 21 0.94 -27.86 -70.80
CA THR A 21 -0.03 -27.13 -70.00
C THR A 21 0.63 -26.56 -68.74
N ARG A 22 0.81 -25.23 -68.68
CA ARG A 22 1.22 -24.52 -67.46
C ARG A 22 0.04 -24.44 -66.48
N ARG A 23 0.24 -24.96 -65.28
CA ARG A 23 -0.66 -24.75 -64.13
C ARG A 23 -0.57 -23.29 -63.64
N PRO A 24 -1.67 -22.67 -63.18
CA PRO A 24 -1.63 -21.33 -62.60
C PRO A 24 -0.90 -21.32 -61.24
N PRO A 25 -0.33 -20.19 -60.82
CA PRO A 25 0.33 -20.08 -59.52
C PRO A 25 -0.72 -20.12 -58.39
N ALA A 26 -0.43 -20.92 -57.36
CA ALA A 26 -1.23 -20.96 -56.14
C ALA A 26 -1.09 -19.62 -55.41
N VAL A 27 -2.21 -18.91 -55.25
CA VAL A 27 -2.32 -17.75 -54.37
C VAL A 27 -2.31 -18.28 -52.94
N GLY A 28 -1.15 -18.22 -52.27
CA GLY A 28 -1.02 -18.55 -50.86
C GLY A 28 -1.67 -17.47 -50.00
N ILE A 29 -2.80 -17.79 -49.37
CA ILE A 29 -3.42 -16.95 -48.34
C ILE A 29 -2.54 -17.05 -47.09
N VAL A 30 -1.80 -15.98 -46.79
CA VAL A 30 -1.08 -15.84 -45.52
C VAL A 30 -2.11 -15.45 -44.45
N LEU A 31 -2.55 -16.43 -43.64
CA LEU A 31 -3.33 -16.15 -42.43
C LEU A 31 -2.41 -15.47 -41.40
N LEU A 32 -2.56 -14.16 -41.21
CA LEU A 32 -2.01 -13.45 -40.04
C LEU A 32 -2.81 -13.87 -38.80
N LEU A 33 -2.28 -14.80 -38.02
CA LEU A 33 -2.78 -15.11 -36.68
C LEU A 33 -2.46 -13.93 -35.75
N VAL A 34 -3.47 -13.08 -35.52
CA VAL A 34 -3.41 -12.06 -34.47
C VAL A 34 -3.49 -12.80 -33.13
N LEU A 35 -2.33 -12.98 -32.48
CA LEU A 35 -2.25 -13.43 -31.09
C LEU A 35 -2.81 -12.31 -30.20
N LEU A 36 -4.10 -12.40 -29.87
CA LEU A 36 -4.69 -11.58 -28.81
C LEU A 36 -3.99 -11.95 -27.49
N PRO A 37 -3.47 -10.98 -26.71
CA PRO A 37 -2.93 -11.28 -25.39
C PRO A 37 -4.06 -11.89 -24.56
N ALA A 38 -3.84 -13.10 -24.05
CA ALA A 38 -4.71 -13.69 -23.05
C ALA A 38 -4.67 -12.78 -21.81
N ILE A 39 -5.74 -12.02 -21.60
CA ILE A 39 -5.96 -11.31 -20.34
C ILE A 39 -6.22 -12.41 -19.30
N TYR A 40 -5.16 -12.80 -18.58
CA TYR A 40 -5.32 -13.55 -17.35
C TYR A 40 -5.96 -12.60 -16.34
N SER A 41 -7.28 -12.66 -16.20
CA SER A 41 -7.93 -12.18 -14.99
C SER A 41 -7.41 -13.05 -13.85
N ALA A 42 -6.49 -12.53 -13.04
CA ALA A 42 -6.21 -13.10 -11.74
C ALA A 42 -7.53 -13.04 -10.95
N ALA A 43 -8.17 -14.19 -10.78
CA ALA A 43 -9.31 -14.32 -9.89
C ALA A 43 -8.80 -14.08 -8.46
N SER A 44 -9.16 -12.95 -7.85
CA SER A 44 -8.93 -12.68 -6.43
C SER A 44 -9.79 -13.65 -5.62
N THR A 45 -9.17 -14.75 -5.17
CA THR A 45 -9.82 -15.76 -4.33
C THR A 45 -9.12 -15.77 -2.96
N ASP A 46 -9.32 -14.70 -2.20
CA ASP A 46 -9.32 -14.82 -0.74
C ASP A 46 -10.38 -13.87 -0.18
N SER A 47 -11.64 -14.30 -0.29
CA SER A 47 -12.69 -13.75 0.57
C SER A 47 -12.39 -14.25 1.98
N SER A 48 -11.56 -13.52 2.73
CA SER A 48 -11.32 -13.77 4.14
C SER A 48 -12.66 -13.83 4.87
N ASP A 49 -13.01 -14.98 5.45
CA ASP A 49 -14.15 -15.09 6.36
C ASP A 49 -13.79 -14.40 7.68
N TYR A 50 -14.10 -13.10 7.75
CA TYR A 50 -13.86 -12.29 8.92
C TYR A 50 -14.71 -12.68 10.14
N CYS A 51 -15.70 -13.57 9.96
CA CYS A 51 -16.50 -14.11 11.06
C CYS A 51 -15.87 -15.35 11.70
N ASP A 52 -14.74 -15.83 11.19
CA ASP A 52 -13.96 -16.88 11.84
C ASP A 52 -13.52 -16.42 13.25
N ARG A 53 -13.98 -17.14 14.27
CA ARG A 53 -13.68 -16.87 15.68
C ARG A 53 -12.18 -17.02 16.01
N SER A 54 -11.39 -17.67 15.15
CA SER A 54 -9.95 -17.80 15.32
C SER A 54 -9.19 -16.48 15.09
N LEU A 55 -9.80 -15.51 14.41
CA LEU A 55 -9.18 -14.22 14.10
C LEU A 55 -9.02 -13.34 15.34
N CYS A 56 -9.95 -13.47 16.30
CA CYS A 56 -10.10 -12.53 17.40
C CYS A 56 -10.03 -13.22 18.75
N LYS A 57 -9.81 -12.42 19.80
CA LYS A 57 -9.99 -12.88 21.18
C LYS A 57 -11.45 -13.29 21.41
N PRO A 58 -11.73 -14.19 22.36
CA PRO A 58 -13.10 -14.53 22.72
C PRO A 58 -13.93 -13.29 23.03
N ASN A 59 -15.15 -13.23 22.49
CA ASN A 59 -16.12 -12.13 22.63
C ASN A 59 -15.77 -10.81 21.92
N TYR A 60 -14.69 -10.74 21.15
CA TYR A 60 -14.37 -9.56 20.35
C TYR A 60 -15.05 -9.66 18.98
N ALA A 61 -15.73 -8.60 18.56
CA ALA A 61 -16.32 -8.48 17.23
C ALA A 61 -15.25 -8.08 16.21
N HIS A 62 -15.16 -8.84 15.11
CA HIS A 62 -14.31 -8.47 13.99
C HIS A 62 -14.97 -7.38 13.15
N ILE A 63 -14.27 -6.28 12.85
CA ILE A 63 -14.81 -5.13 12.11
C ILE A 63 -15.30 -5.48 10.69
N GLY A 64 -14.70 -6.50 10.08
CA GLY A 64 -15.09 -7.05 8.78
C GLY A 64 -16.18 -8.13 8.82
N CYS A 65 -16.56 -8.67 9.98
CA CYS A 65 -17.57 -9.73 10.05
C CYS A 65 -18.96 -9.15 9.78
N ASN A 66 -19.66 -9.67 8.76
CA ASN A 66 -20.94 -9.14 8.28
C ASN A 66 -20.90 -7.64 7.93
N ALA A 67 -19.70 -7.10 7.66
CA ALA A 67 -19.56 -5.71 7.29
C ALA A 67 -20.21 -5.45 5.94
N THR A 68 -20.88 -4.32 5.82
CA THR A 68 -21.50 -3.86 4.58
C THR A 68 -20.86 -2.55 4.14
N ASP A 69 -21.12 -2.12 2.91
CA ASP A 69 -20.72 -0.79 2.45
C ASP A 69 -21.68 0.33 2.92
N GLN A 70 -22.61 0.03 3.84
CA GLN A 70 -23.47 1.04 4.46
C GLN A 70 -22.70 1.81 5.54
N PHE A 71 -23.08 3.07 5.74
CA PHE A 71 -22.57 3.87 6.85
C PHE A 71 -23.29 3.49 8.15
N GLY A 72 -22.55 3.51 9.26
CA GLY A 72 -23.10 3.25 10.59
C GLY A 72 -24.04 4.35 11.08
N GLU A 73 -24.85 4.02 12.07
CA GLU A 73 -25.91 4.91 12.60
C GLU A 73 -25.38 6.24 13.18
N LEU A 74 -24.10 6.29 13.56
CA LEU A 74 -23.46 7.51 14.08
C LEU A 74 -22.99 8.47 12.96
N CYS A 75 -23.01 8.02 11.69
CA CYS A 75 -22.70 8.87 10.57
C CYS A 75 -23.87 9.81 10.23
N PRO A 76 -23.62 11.10 9.94
CA PRO A 76 -24.66 12.00 9.44
C PRO A 76 -25.11 11.58 8.03
N THR A 77 -26.27 10.92 7.92
CA THR A 77 -26.74 10.23 6.70
C THR A 77 -26.74 11.10 5.44
N GLN A 78 -27.00 12.41 5.56
CA GLN A 78 -27.10 13.31 4.42
C GLN A 78 -25.77 13.92 3.96
N THR A 79 -24.73 13.89 4.79
CA THR A 79 -23.48 14.61 4.53
C THR A 79 -22.26 13.70 4.57
N VAL A 80 -22.41 12.45 5.03
CA VAL A 80 -21.32 11.49 5.06
C VAL A 80 -20.95 11.02 3.66
N GLU A 81 -19.67 11.06 3.39
CA GLU A 81 -19.07 10.56 2.18
C GLU A 81 -17.85 9.73 2.54
N LEU A 82 -17.68 8.63 1.81
CA LEU A 82 -16.44 7.87 1.84
C LEU A 82 -15.38 8.64 1.06
N VAL A 83 -14.17 8.72 1.61
CA VAL A 83 -13.00 9.15 0.87
C VAL A 83 -12.47 7.96 0.07
N ALA A 84 -12.50 8.06 -1.25
CA ALA A 84 -11.90 7.06 -2.12
C ALA A 84 -10.37 7.05 -1.95
N MET A 85 -9.82 5.89 -1.55
CA MET A 85 -8.37 5.69 -1.45
C MET A 85 -7.80 5.38 -2.83
N GLU A 86 -7.78 6.38 -3.70
CA GLU A 86 -7.14 6.28 -5.03
C GLU A 86 -5.62 6.32 -4.91
N GLN A 87 -4.91 5.88 -5.96
CA GLN A 87 -3.45 5.73 -5.95
C GLN A 87 -2.68 6.99 -5.48
N PRO A 88 -3.03 8.22 -5.91
CA PRO A 88 -2.33 9.42 -5.44
C PRO A 88 -2.41 9.60 -3.92
N LEU A 89 -3.55 9.24 -3.32
CA LEU A 89 -3.74 9.35 -1.88
C LEU A 89 -2.99 8.24 -1.12
N LYS A 90 -2.99 7.01 -1.65
CA LYS A 90 -2.17 5.91 -1.13
C LYS A 90 -0.69 6.28 -1.14
N ASP A 91 -0.21 6.83 -2.26
CA ASP A 91 1.18 7.26 -2.43
C ASP A 91 1.56 8.39 -1.47
N LEU A 92 0.67 9.38 -1.26
CA LEU A 92 0.86 10.42 -0.26
C LEU A 92 1.02 9.82 1.15
N ILE A 93 0.12 8.92 1.53
CA ILE A 93 0.13 8.27 2.86
C ILE A 93 1.43 7.48 3.06
N LEU A 94 1.81 6.65 2.08
CA LEU A 94 3.06 5.89 2.13
C LEU A 94 4.27 6.81 2.22
N LYS A 95 4.33 7.86 1.40
CA LYS A 95 5.42 8.83 1.40
C LYS A 95 5.55 9.53 2.76
N LEU A 96 4.44 9.94 3.38
CA LEU A 96 4.45 10.55 4.71
C LEU A 96 5.05 9.58 5.75
N HIS A 97 4.56 8.33 5.80
CA HIS A 97 5.06 7.34 6.75
C HIS A 97 6.54 7.01 6.51
N ASN A 98 6.93 6.76 5.26
CA ASN A 98 8.30 6.35 4.93
C ASN A 98 9.31 7.48 5.11
N ASN A 99 8.93 8.75 4.87
CA ASN A 99 9.80 9.88 5.20
C ASN A 99 10.06 9.98 6.71
N LEU A 100 9.01 9.86 7.53
CA LEU A 100 9.13 9.93 8.99
C LEU A 100 9.99 8.76 9.53
N ARG A 101 9.71 7.54 9.06
CA ARG A 101 10.50 6.35 9.40
C ARG A 101 11.96 6.47 8.95
N SER A 102 12.21 7.05 7.78
CA SER A 102 13.57 7.27 7.26
C SER A 102 14.38 8.21 8.13
N GLU A 103 13.78 9.28 8.65
CA GLU A 103 14.46 10.21 9.57
C GLU A 103 14.87 9.51 10.89
N LEU A 104 13.98 8.68 11.46
CA LEU A 104 14.30 7.85 12.63
C LEU A 104 15.40 6.83 12.32
N ALA A 105 15.21 6.02 11.27
CA ALA A 105 16.09 4.91 10.94
C ALA A 105 17.50 5.38 10.54
N SER A 106 17.62 6.56 9.94
CA SER A 106 18.89 7.21 9.63
C SER A 106 19.63 7.78 10.85
N GLY A 107 19.00 7.78 12.04
CA GLY A 107 19.56 8.37 13.25
C GLY A 107 19.57 9.90 13.25
N LYS A 108 18.67 10.54 12.49
CA LYS A 108 18.57 12.01 12.42
C LYS A 108 17.66 12.60 13.49
N MET A 109 16.85 11.78 14.15
CA MET A 109 16.01 12.19 15.27
C MET A 109 16.82 12.24 16.57
N GLU A 110 17.04 13.44 17.10
CA GLU A 110 17.74 13.63 18.37
C GLU A 110 17.07 12.84 19.50
N GLY A 111 17.88 12.16 20.33
CA GLY A 111 17.39 11.34 21.44
C GLY A 111 16.93 9.93 21.04
N PHE A 112 16.99 9.57 19.75
CA PHE A 112 16.64 8.24 19.25
C PHE A 112 17.79 7.61 18.44
N ALA A 113 17.97 6.31 18.59
CA ALA A 113 18.98 5.53 17.89
C ALA A 113 18.54 5.20 16.47
N ALA A 114 19.50 5.07 15.55
CA ALA A 114 19.25 4.53 14.22
C ALA A 114 18.71 3.09 14.29
N ALA A 115 17.95 2.69 13.27
CA ALA A 115 17.35 1.36 13.19
C ALA A 115 18.15 0.46 12.24
N GLU A 116 18.43 -0.78 12.64
CA GLU A 116 19.28 -1.67 11.83
C GLU A 116 18.56 -2.31 10.64
N ARG A 117 17.22 -2.44 10.70
CA ARG A 117 16.42 -3.25 9.77
C ARG A 117 14.99 -2.74 9.50
N MET A 118 14.80 -1.42 9.46
CA MET A 118 13.46 -0.82 9.28
C MET A 118 13.00 -0.94 7.81
N ALA A 119 11.93 -1.67 7.52
CA ALA A 119 11.43 -1.79 6.14
C ALA A 119 10.78 -0.51 5.62
N VAL A 120 10.91 -0.27 4.30
CA VAL A 120 10.03 0.64 3.55
C VAL A 120 8.62 0.07 3.61
N LEU A 121 7.65 0.85 4.09
CA LEU A 121 6.26 0.41 4.13
C LEU A 121 5.70 0.30 2.72
N GLU A 122 4.91 -0.74 2.53
CA GLU A 122 4.13 -0.96 1.31
C GLU A 122 2.63 -0.90 1.62
N TRP A 123 1.82 -0.50 0.63
CA TRP A 123 0.37 -0.45 0.82
C TRP A 123 -0.20 -1.86 0.89
N ASP A 124 -1.24 -2.03 1.71
CA ASP A 124 -2.02 -3.26 1.78
C ASP A 124 -3.53 -2.99 1.69
N ASP A 125 -4.15 -3.57 0.66
CA ASP A 125 -5.57 -3.33 0.38
C ASP A 125 -6.51 -4.04 1.36
N GLU A 126 -6.11 -5.18 1.96
CA GLU A 126 -6.91 -5.87 2.97
C GLU A 126 -6.97 -5.04 4.26
N LEU A 127 -5.82 -4.56 4.74
CA LEU A 127 -5.73 -3.62 5.87
C LEU A 127 -6.52 -2.33 5.59
N GLY A 128 -6.42 -1.80 4.36
CA GLY A 128 -7.15 -0.61 3.92
C GLY A 128 -8.66 -0.80 3.93
N LYS A 129 -9.16 -1.95 3.47
CA LYS A 129 -10.60 -2.25 3.50
C LYS A 129 -11.12 -2.40 4.93
N LEU A 130 -10.37 -3.01 5.84
CA LEU A 130 -10.75 -3.09 7.25
C LEU A 130 -10.72 -1.71 7.95
N ALA A 131 -9.76 -0.85 7.58
CA ALA A 131 -9.71 0.53 8.06
C ALA A 131 -10.91 1.35 7.55
N GLU A 132 -11.30 1.13 6.30
CA GLU A 132 -12.52 1.70 5.73
C GLU A 132 -13.77 1.28 6.50
N HIS A 133 -13.91 0.00 6.85
CA HIS A 133 -15.05 -0.48 7.64
C HIS A 133 -15.14 0.23 9.00
N ASN A 134 -14.02 0.46 9.68
CA ASN A 134 -14.02 1.30 10.88
C ASN A 134 -14.43 2.75 10.55
N ALA A 135 -13.83 3.37 9.53
CA ALA A 135 -14.15 4.75 9.14
C ALA A 135 -15.64 4.96 8.80
N ARG A 136 -16.30 3.95 8.22
CA ARG A 136 -17.74 3.93 7.90
C ARG A 136 -18.64 3.93 9.13
N THR A 137 -18.13 3.66 10.33
CA THR A 137 -18.91 3.75 11.56
C THR A 137 -19.10 5.22 12.02
N CYS A 138 -18.23 6.13 11.59
CA CYS A 138 -18.08 7.49 12.13
C CYS A 138 -17.92 7.56 13.66
N GLN A 139 -17.62 6.43 14.30
CA GLN A 139 -17.33 6.33 15.71
C GLN A 139 -15.84 6.58 15.90
N TYR A 140 -15.48 7.64 16.62
CA TYR A 140 -14.07 7.94 16.90
C TYR A 140 -13.53 7.01 17.99
N LEU A 141 -13.33 5.74 17.64
CA LEU A 141 -12.93 4.67 18.53
C LEU A 141 -12.20 3.57 17.75
N HIS A 142 -11.27 2.87 18.42
CA HIS A 142 -10.71 1.64 17.87
C HIS A 142 -11.77 0.54 17.82
N ASP A 143 -11.85 -0.18 16.71
CA ASP A 143 -12.61 -1.43 16.67
C ASP A 143 -11.97 -2.49 17.56
N GLU A 144 -12.75 -3.49 17.95
CA GLU A 144 -12.29 -4.54 18.85
C GLU A 144 -11.25 -5.44 18.16
N CYS A 145 -11.47 -5.79 16.89
CA CYS A 145 -10.61 -6.72 16.14
C CYS A 145 -10.61 -6.45 14.63
N ARG A 146 -9.41 -6.46 14.05
CA ARG A 146 -9.13 -6.25 12.61
C ARG A 146 -8.07 -7.22 12.06
N SER A 147 -7.88 -8.34 12.75
CA SER A 147 -6.84 -9.31 12.44
C SER A 147 -7.15 -10.03 11.14
N THR A 148 -6.18 -10.09 10.24
CA THR A 148 -6.31 -10.86 8.99
C THR A 148 -5.67 -12.23 9.12
N LYS A 149 -5.81 -13.09 8.10
CA LYS A 149 -5.06 -14.36 8.02
C LYS A 149 -3.56 -14.15 8.10
N ARG A 150 -3.06 -13.11 7.42
CA ARG A 150 -1.65 -12.76 7.35
C ARG A 150 -1.21 -11.88 8.52
N TYR A 151 -2.06 -10.96 8.98
CA TYR A 151 -1.73 -9.99 10.02
C TYR A 151 -2.58 -10.20 11.27
N ARG A 152 -2.20 -11.20 12.07
CA ARG A 152 -2.94 -11.60 13.28
C ARG A 152 -2.94 -10.55 14.38
N ASN A 153 -1.93 -9.69 14.41
CA ASN A 153 -1.74 -8.63 15.40
C ASN A 153 -1.84 -7.24 14.75
N ALA A 154 -2.76 -7.04 13.80
CA ALA A 154 -2.88 -5.78 13.07
C ALA A 154 -3.19 -4.59 14.00
N GLY A 155 -2.28 -3.60 14.02
CA GLY A 155 -2.41 -2.38 14.80
C GLY A 155 -3.29 -1.33 14.10
N GLN A 156 -3.69 -0.27 14.80
CA GLN A 156 -4.51 0.80 14.21
C GLN A 156 -4.31 2.19 14.80
N ASN A 157 -3.98 3.17 13.95
CA ASN A 157 -4.03 4.58 14.31
C ASN A 157 -5.35 5.21 13.85
N ILE A 158 -5.97 6.03 14.70
CA ILE A 158 -7.17 6.79 14.35
C ILE A 158 -6.96 8.28 14.59
N GLY A 159 -7.55 9.11 13.74
CA GLY A 159 -7.32 10.54 13.74
C GLY A 159 -8.50 11.28 13.15
N ARG A 160 -8.81 12.47 13.69
CA ARG A 160 -9.94 13.26 13.21
C ARG A 160 -9.57 14.73 13.12
N LYS A 161 -9.62 15.29 11.91
CA LYS A 161 -9.56 16.73 11.68
C LYS A 161 -10.96 17.30 11.76
N SER A 162 -11.11 18.54 12.25
CA SER A 162 -12.40 19.23 12.25
C SER A 162 -12.26 20.71 11.98
N SER A 163 -13.29 21.30 11.39
CA SER A 163 -13.42 22.74 11.15
C SER A 163 -14.81 23.22 11.57
N THR A 164 -14.92 24.48 11.99
CA THR A 164 -16.20 25.10 12.35
C THR A 164 -17.00 25.41 11.09
N GLY A 165 -18.32 25.17 11.14
CA GLY A 165 -19.22 25.41 10.02
C GLY A 165 -19.26 24.26 9.01
N ASN A 166 -20.16 24.38 8.03
CA ASN A 166 -20.28 23.44 6.92
C ASN A 166 -19.31 23.83 5.81
N VAL A 167 -18.07 23.37 5.95
CA VAL A 167 -16.97 23.67 5.02
C VAL A 167 -16.30 22.40 4.53
N THR A 168 -15.73 22.44 3.33
CA THR A 168 -14.87 21.37 2.83
C THR A 168 -13.50 21.47 3.50
N ILE A 169 -13.10 20.41 4.20
CA ILE A 169 -11.74 20.28 4.73
C ILE A 169 -10.84 19.76 3.60
N ASP A 170 -9.70 20.41 3.38
CA ASP A 170 -8.66 19.92 2.49
C ASP A 170 -8.15 18.56 2.98
N LEU A 171 -8.36 17.53 2.15
CA LEU A 171 -8.13 16.15 2.52
C LEU A 171 -6.65 15.81 2.67
N GLU A 172 -5.83 16.22 1.70
CA GLU A 172 -4.39 15.94 1.71
C GLU A 172 -3.71 16.62 2.90
N ARG A 173 -4.10 17.87 3.18
CA ARG A 173 -3.64 18.59 4.36
C ARG A 173 -4.12 17.93 5.65
N ALA A 174 -5.37 17.49 5.71
CA ALA A 174 -5.89 16.81 6.90
C ALA A 174 -5.13 15.51 7.20
N ILE A 175 -4.87 14.68 6.17
CA ILE A 175 -4.09 13.44 6.29
C ILE A 175 -2.64 13.75 6.69
N THR A 176 -2.02 14.75 6.07
CA THR A 176 -0.66 15.19 6.40
C THR A 176 -0.57 15.65 7.86
N ASP A 177 -1.48 16.52 8.30
CA ASP A 177 -1.53 17.04 9.67
C ASP A 177 -1.74 15.92 10.70
N LEU A 178 -2.66 14.98 10.42
CA LEU A 178 -2.96 13.86 11.33
C LEU A 178 -1.79 12.88 11.41
N THR A 179 -1.17 12.54 10.28
CA THR A 179 0.00 11.64 10.25
C THR A 179 1.19 12.25 10.99
N ASN A 180 1.45 13.54 10.79
CA ASN A 180 2.47 14.26 11.55
C ASN A 180 2.10 14.33 13.04
N LYS A 181 0.84 14.58 13.39
CA LYS A 181 0.40 14.62 14.79
C LYS A 181 0.65 13.30 15.50
N TRP A 182 0.33 12.17 14.87
CA TRP A 182 0.64 10.85 15.41
C TRP A 182 2.14 10.68 15.64
N TRP A 183 2.97 11.10 14.69
CA TRP A 183 4.42 11.01 14.84
C TRP A 183 4.97 11.91 15.95
N GLN A 184 4.43 13.12 16.11
CA GLN A 184 4.90 14.11 17.11
C GLN A 184 4.79 13.61 18.56
N GLU A 185 4.06 12.52 18.84
CA GLU A 185 4.09 11.86 20.15
C GLU A 185 5.51 11.42 20.57
N TYR A 186 6.49 11.38 19.65
CA TYR A 186 7.89 11.13 19.97
C TYR A 186 8.44 12.10 21.05
N VAL A 187 7.93 13.33 21.15
CA VAL A 187 8.38 14.32 22.14
C VAL A 187 8.01 13.95 23.58
N GLU A 188 7.04 13.05 23.74
CA GLU A 188 6.55 12.56 25.03
C GLU A 188 7.23 11.24 25.43
N THR A 189 8.23 10.77 24.67
CA THR A 189 8.92 9.51 24.94
C THR A 189 10.42 9.62 24.66
N ASN A 190 11.15 8.53 24.87
CA ASN A 190 12.60 8.47 24.67
C ASN A 190 13.04 7.05 24.30
N GLN A 191 14.30 6.91 23.89
CA GLN A 191 14.86 5.63 23.47
C GLN A 191 14.65 4.49 24.49
N THR A 192 14.80 4.76 25.78
CA THR A 192 14.65 3.72 26.83
C THR A 192 13.24 3.13 26.83
N VAL A 193 12.22 3.95 26.55
CA VAL A 193 10.85 3.46 26.40
C VAL A 193 10.71 2.67 25.11
N LEU A 194 11.36 3.06 24.02
CA LEU A 194 11.25 2.33 22.75
C LEU A 194 11.99 0.98 22.78
N ASP A 195 13.05 0.85 23.59
CA ASP A 195 13.80 -0.40 23.77
C ASP A 195 13.03 -1.46 24.56
N ASP A 196 12.18 -0.99 25.48
CA ASP A 196 11.30 -1.78 26.33
C ASP A 196 9.93 -1.13 26.35
N TYR A 197 9.15 -1.31 25.28
CA TYR A 197 7.90 -0.57 25.06
C TYR A 197 7.00 -0.64 26.28
N ARG A 198 6.67 0.53 26.82
CA ARG A 198 5.91 0.68 28.05
C ARG A 198 5.19 2.01 28.13
N ALA A 199 4.25 2.10 29.06
CA ALA A 199 3.59 3.35 29.36
C ALA A 199 4.64 4.37 29.85
N VAL A 200 4.55 5.60 29.34
CA VAL A 200 5.44 6.69 29.75
C VAL A 200 4.99 7.26 31.09
N GLY A 201 3.68 7.46 31.26
CA GLY A 201 3.07 8.05 32.44
C GLY A 201 1.55 8.09 32.33
N GLU A 202 0.88 8.51 33.39
CA GLU A 202 -0.57 8.64 33.41
C GLU A 202 -1.04 9.69 32.39
N GLY A 203 -1.99 9.31 31.54
CA GLY A 203 -2.57 10.20 30.52
C GLY A 203 -1.68 10.50 29.31
N VAL A 204 -0.48 9.90 29.22
CA VAL A 204 0.42 10.04 28.08
C VAL A 204 0.31 8.82 27.18
N ASP A 205 -0.17 9.04 25.96
CA ASP A 205 -0.24 8.01 24.92
C ASP A 205 0.76 8.33 23.81
N VAL A 206 1.63 7.37 23.53
CA VAL A 206 2.63 7.43 22.45
C VAL A 206 2.47 6.26 21.48
N GLY A 207 1.32 5.56 21.54
CA GLY A 207 1.01 4.39 20.74
C GLY A 207 0.95 4.67 19.25
N HIS A 208 0.51 5.86 18.83
CA HIS A 208 0.47 6.18 17.42
C HIS A 208 1.88 6.30 16.84
N PHE A 209 2.77 7.04 17.52
CA PHE A 209 4.17 7.14 17.13
C PHE A 209 4.86 5.76 17.18
N ALA A 210 4.73 5.03 18.29
CA ALA A 210 5.40 3.74 18.45
C ALA A 210 5.01 2.73 17.36
N ARG A 211 3.74 2.69 16.97
CA ARG A 211 3.29 1.82 15.88
C ARG A 211 3.87 2.24 14.53
N MET A 212 3.90 3.53 14.22
CA MET A 212 4.51 4.04 12.99
C MET A 212 6.02 3.80 12.95
N ALA A 213 6.69 3.84 14.11
CA ALA A 213 8.13 3.65 14.27
C ALA A 213 8.56 2.18 14.37
N SER A 214 7.63 1.23 14.35
CA SER A 214 7.93 -0.19 14.58
C SER A 214 8.65 -0.84 13.39
N ASP A 215 9.77 -1.52 13.64
CA ASP A 215 10.48 -2.29 12.59
C ASP A 215 9.78 -3.60 12.20
N ARG A 216 8.74 -3.97 12.95
CA ARG A 216 7.87 -5.11 12.68
C ARG A 216 6.66 -4.74 11.81
N VAL A 217 6.45 -3.44 11.60
CA VAL A 217 5.42 -2.94 10.69
C VAL A 217 6.05 -2.76 9.31
N THR A 218 5.47 -3.45 8.35
CA THR A 218 5.91 -3.62 6.96
C THR A 218 4.85 -3.14 5.97
N ARG A 219 3.58 -3.15 6.38
CA ARG A 219 2.45 -2.70 5.58
C ARG A 219 1.58 -1.71 6.32
N VAL A 220 0.94 -0.85 5.55
CA VAL A 220 -0.11 0.05 6.01
C VAL A 220 -1.25 0.08 5.00
N GLY A 221 -2.48 0.12 5.50
CA GLY A 221 -3.67 0.36 4.69
C GLY A 221 -4.64 1.23 5.46
N CYS A 222 -5.17 2.26 4.81
CA CYS A 222 -6.00 3.27 5.47
C CYS A 222 -7.37 3.42 4.81
N GLY A 223 -8.31 3.99 5.57
CA GLY A 223 -9.64 4.37 5.13
C GLY A 223 -10.06 5.69 5.77
N ALA A 224 -10.95 6.44 5.11
CA ALA A 224 -11.43 7.70 5.66
C ALA A 224 -12.87 8.03 5.26
N THR A 225 -13.55 8.79 6.12
CA THR A 225 -14.84 9.42 5.84
C THR A 225 -14.74 10.92 6.05
N ARG A 226 -15.54 11.68 5.29
CA ARG A 226 -15.75 13.11 5.52
C ARG A 226 -17.24 13.37 5.71
N TYR A 227 -17.58 14.28 6.61
CA TYR A 227 -18.98 14.59 6.91
C TYR A 227 -19.12 15.92 7.63
N TYR A 228 -20.31 16.50 7.56
CA TYR A 228 -20.72 17.63 8.39
C TYR A 228 -21.70 17.17 9.47
N ASN A 229 -21.36 17.41 10.74
CA ASN A 229 -22.24 17.12 11.86
C ASN A 229 -23.02 18.39 12.24
N ASP A 230 -24.33 18.39 11.97
CA ASP A 230 -25.16 19.57 12.21
C ASP A 230 -25.32 19.90 13.70
N ALA A 231 -25.44 18.90 14.57
CA ALA A 231 -25.56 19.11 16.02
C ALA A 231 -24.32 19.81 16.61
N ARG A 232 -23.13 19.50 16.07
CA ARG A 232 -21.86 20.10 16.50
C ARG A 232 -21.48 21.35 15.71
N LYS A 233 -22.19 21.64 14.61
CA LYS A 233 -21.86 22.72 13.65
C LYS A 233 -20.41 22.64 13.16
N ARG A 234 -19.96 21.42 12.81
CA ARG A 234 -18.57 21.15 12.38
C ARG A 234 -18.48 20.14 11.24
N SER A 235 -17.57 20.41 10.31
CA SER A 235 -17.08 19.43 9.33
C SER A 235 -15.97 18.58 9.93
N TYR A 236 -15.87 17.33 9.46
CA TYR A 236 -14.91 16.34 9.92
C TYR A 236 -14.28 15.59 8.74
N VAL A 237 -13.01 15.21 8.92
CA VAL A 237 -12.35 14.11 8.21
C VAL A 237 -11.94 13.11 9.28
N TYR A 238 -12.49 11.91 9.23
CA TYR A 238 -12.13 10.79 10.10
C TYR A 238 -11.23 9.83 9.31
N TYR A 239 -10.03 9.61 9.82
CA TYR A 239 -8.94 8.91 9.15
C TYR A 239 -8.44 7.76 10.03
N VAL A 240 -8.42 6.56 9.46
CA VAL A 240 -8.06 5.32 10.13
C VAL A 240 -6.98 4.63 9.32
N CYS A 241 -5.89 4.21 9.95
CA CYS A 241 -4.84 3.41 9.33
C CYS A 241 -4.62 2.14 10.12
N ASN A 242 -4.68 1.00 9.43
CA ASN A 242 -4.30 -0.29 9.97
C ASN A 242 -2.88 -0.64 9.52
N TYR A 243 -2.15 -1.34 10.39
CA TYR A 243 -0.74 -1.70 10.19
C TYR A 243 -0.58 -3.23 10.30
N SER A 244 0.40 -3.81 9.58
CA SER A 244 0.61 -5.27 9.56
C SER A 244 0.90 -5.90 10.93
N ASN A 245 1.38 -5.10 11.89
CA ASN A 245 1.61 -5.53 13.25
C ASN A 245 1.34 -4.39 14.24
N ASP A 246 1.29 -4.72 15.53
CA ASP A 246 1.15 -3.78 16.64
C ASP A 246 2.38 -3.80 17.55
N VAL A 247 2.54 -2.74 18.34
CA VAL A 247 3.52 -2.66 19.43
C VAL A 247 3.03 -3.48 20.62
N LYS A 248 3.98 -4.06 21.36
CA LYS A 248 3.69 -4.91 22.51
C LYS A 248 4.52 -4.49 23.70
N HIS A 249 3.87 -4.37 24.85
CA HIS A 249 4.55 -4.10 26.11
C HIS A 249 5.68 -5.10 26.38
N GLY A 250 6.82 -4.61 26.84
CA GLY A 250 7.99 -5.46 27.14
C GLY A 250 8.80 -5.86 25.91
N GLN A 251 8.53 -5.29 24.74
CA GLN A 251 9.26 -5.58 23.50
C GLN A 251 9.79 -4.28 22.88
N PRO A 252 10.96 -4.32 22.21
CA PRO A 252 11.45 -3.15 21.50
C PRO A 252 10.51 -2.79 20.35
N VAL A 253 10.27 -1.49 20.16
CA VAL A 253 9.55 -0.93 19.02
C VAL A 253 10.33 -1.20 17.73
N TYR A 254 11.64 -0.97 17.75
CA TYR A 254 12.54 -1.34 16.67
C TYR A 254 13.89 -1.79 17.22
N ARG A 255 14.66 -2.54 16.43
CA ARG A 255 16.04 -2.88 16.78
C ARG A 255 16.99 -1.75 16.41
N GLN A 256 17.71 -1.25 17.40
CA GLN A 256 18.78 -0.28 17.19
C GLN A 256 19.97 -0.90 16.43
N GLY A 257 20.70 -0.08 15.70
CA GLY A 257 22.01 -0.44 15.17
C GLY A 257 22.43 0.46 14.02
N THR A 258 23.47 0.06 13.29
CA THR A 258 23.88 0.77 12.08
C THR A 258 22.73 0.80 11.09
N GLN A 259 22.38 1.99 10.58
CA GLN A 259 21.32 2.13 9.57
C GLN A 259 21.53 1.13 8.43
N CYS A 260 20.48 0.43 8.04
CA CYS A 260 20.53 -0.63 7.02
C CYS A 260 21.53 -1.79 7.30
N GLY A 261 22.12 -1.87 8.49
CA GLY A 261 23.15 -2.86 8.84
C GLY A 261 22.64 -4.31 8.86
N LYS A 262 21.32 -4.49 8.84
CA LYS A 262 20.65 -5.79 8.67
C LYS A 262 19.49 -5.71 7.67
N CYS A 263 19.64 -4.91 6.60
CA CYS A 263 18.75 -5.04 5.45
C CYS A 263 18.97 -6.36 4.69
N ASP A 264 20.19 -6.88 4.73
CA ASP A 264 20.58 -8.17 4.16
C ASP A 264 19.96 -9.29 5.02
N GLY A 265 18.66 -9.50 4.90
CA GLY A 265 17.97 -10.65 5.48
C GLY A 265 18.42 -11.95 4.80
N SER A 266 17.63 -13.01 4.97
CA SER A 266 17.80 -14.24 4.18
C SER A 266 17.52 -14.05 2.67
N ASP A 267 17.04 -12.88 2.26
CA ASP A 267 16.71 -12.53 0.88
C ASP A 267 17.83 -11.69 0.25
N ALA A 268 18.44 -12.22 -0.81
CA ALA A 268 19.55 -11.58 -1.53
C ALA A 268 19.14 -10.31 -2.29
N THR A 269 17.86 -9.96 -2.33
CA THR A 269 17.35 -8.75 -3.01
C THR A 269 17.13 -7.58 -2.06
N ALA A 270 17.11 -7.82 -0.74
CA ALA A 270 16.89 -6.78 0.23
C ALA A 270 18.10 -5.85 0.33
N LYS A 271 17.86 -4.53 0.34
CA LYS A 271 18.91 -3.52 0.28
C LYS A 271 18.49 -2.21 0.94
N CYS A 272 19.46 -1.38 1.28
CA CYS A 272 19.18 -0.02 1.75
C CYS A 272 18.52 0.81 0.63
N SER A 273 17.41 1.49 0.95
CA SER A 273 16.66 2.30 0.00
C SER A 273 17.44 3.55 -0.40
N THR A 274 17.42 3.87 -1.70
CA THR A 274 17.97 5.13 -2.21
C THR A 274 16.96 6.27 -2.12
N THR A 275 15.66 5.96 -2.04
CA THR A 275 14.58 6.95 -1.93
C THR A 275 14.32 7.33 -0.48
N PHE A 276 14.42 6.37 0.44
CA PHE A 276 14.22 6.57 1.88
C PHE A 276 15.43 6.09 2.67
N PRO A 277 16.50 6.90 2.81
CA PRO A 277 17.71 6.52 3.53
C PRO A 277 17.44 5.90 4.91
N GLY A 278 18.20 4.87 5.27
CA GLY A 278 18.02 4.13 6.53
C GLY A 278 16.92 3.07 6.49
N LEU A 279 16.05 3.04 5.48
CA LEU A 279 15.04 1.99 5.30
C LEU A 279 15.51 0.88 4.36
N CYS A 280 14.96 -0.33 4.52
CA CYS A 280 15.24 -1.50 3.71
C CYS A 280 14.14 -1.73 2.66
N GLU A 281 14.51 -1.80 1.39
CA GLU A 281 13.67 -2.30 0.29
C GLU A 281 13.73 -3.83 0.26
N GLY A 282 12.63 -4.50 -0.09
CA GLY A 282 12.57 -5.96 -0.25
C GLY A 282 12.56 -6.78 1.04
N LEU A 283 12.47 -6.13 2.21
CA LEU A 283 12.52 -6.83 3.51
C LEU A 283 11.14 -7.18 4.09
N SER A 284 10.07 -6.55 3.58
CA SER A 284 8.70 -6.66 4.10
C SER A 284 8.24 -8.12 4.30
N ASP A 285 8.32 -8.94 3.26
CA ASP A 285 7.84 -10.33 3.30
C ASP A 285 8.70 -11.25 4.18
N THR A 286 9.97 -10.89 4.39
CA THR A 286 10.85 -11.63 5.32
C THR A 286 10.44 -11.35 6.76
N ILE A 287 10.24 -10.07 7.11
CA ILE A 287 9.76 -9.68 8.44
C ILE A 287 8.37 -10.29 8.71
N ASP A 288 7.46 -10.26 7.73
CA ASP A 288 6.11 -10.82 7.89
C ASP A 288 6.11 -12.34 8.18
N LYS A 289 7.13 -13.08 7.73
CA LYS A 289 7.28 -14.51 8.02
C LYS A 289 7.94 -14.80 9.37
N GLU A 290 8.65 -13.83 9.96
CA GLU A 290 9.30 -13.96 11.27
C GLU A 290 8.30 -13.79 12.43
N LEU A 291 7.14 -13.18 12.18
CA LEU A 291 6.13 -12.78 13.18
C LEU A 291 4.97 -13.79 13.27
#